data_AF-A0A9D9T7B4-F1
#
_entry.id   AF-A0A9D9T7B4-F1
#
_cell.length_a   1.000
_cell.length_b   1.000
_cell.length_c   1.000
_cell.angle_alpha   90.00
_cell.angle_beta   90.00
_cell.angle_gamma   90.00
#
_symmetry.space_group_name_H-M   'P 1'
#
loop_
_entity.id
_entity.type
_entity.pdbx_description
1 polymer ?
#
loop_
_entity_poly.entity_id
_entity_poly.type
_entity_poly.pdbx_seq_one_letter_code
_entity_poly.pdbx_strand_id
1 'polypeptide(L)'
;MESFLKRLKYYGFGFGLGLVFVFFFFKNRGCTWTPENRVKNTILGRVLVVNDSERSKLSAKGLSDKDLIHFLDDGDVQFGKSKKNGNPLVYSIVKEINGKSVELWFTLPEKTYISEIITPHKSIQTIEHSTTGFGQMIHFPNVGNMVYLDENDFFKKECTKLGLTNPKRVQNLLKKSGKIDFQQSNLTTTIPEQVVQFELTNGKSITAKTIWFQEHIKFVSFLNDTVR
;
A
#
# COMPACT_ATOMS: atom_id res chain seq x y z
N MET A 1 19.33 14.58 -58.07
CA MET A 1 19.68 14.50 -56.63
C MET A 1 19.19 15.71 -55.82
N GLU A 2 19.33 16.94 -56.33
CA GLU A 2 18.84 18.20 -55.72
C GLU A 2 17.39 18.17 -55.18
N SER A 3 16.44 17.66 -55.97
CA SER A 3 15.00 17.65 -55.61
C SER A 3 14.69 16.71 -54.44
N PHE A 4 15.39 15.58 -54.35
CA PHE A 4 15.19 14.60 -53.27
C PHE A 4 15.69 15.13 -51.93
N LEU A 5 16.86 15.78 -51.92
CA LEU A 5 17.43 16.44 -50.73
C LEU A 5 16.53 17.56 -50.19
N LYS A 6 15.91 18.35 -51.07
CA LYS A 6 14.93 19.38 -50.65
C LYS A 6 13.71 18.75 -49.98
N ARG A 7 13.14 17.69 -50.57
CA ARG A 7 12.01 16.94 -49.98
C ARG A 7 12.36 16.33 -48.62
N LEU A 8 13.56 15.76 -48.49
CA LEU A 8 14.02 15.17 -47.22
C LEU A 8 14.20 16.24 -46.13
N LYS A 9 14.67 17.45 -46.47
CA LYS A 9 14.78 18.56 -45.51
C LYS A 9 13.42 19.03 -44.99
N TYR A 10 12.44 19.23 -45.87
CA TYR A 10 11.09 19.63 -45.46
C TYR A 10 10.41 18.54 -44.63
N TYR A 11 10.57 17.27 -45.01
CA TYR A 11 10.08 16.14 -44.21
C TYR A 11 10.77 16.07 -42.84
N GLY A 12 12.10 16.19 -42.78
CA GLY A 12 12.87 16.18 -41.54
C GLY A 12 12.50 17.33 -40.60
N PHE A 13 12.21 18.51 -41.13
CA PHE A 13 11.71 19.64 -40.35
C PHE A 13 10.31 19.37 -39.77
N GLY A 14 9.37 18.89 -40.60
CA GLY A 14 8.03 18.52 -40.13
C GLY A 14 8.05 17.36 -39.13
N PHE A 15 8.89 16.36 -39.37
CA PHE A 15 9.08 15.22 -38.48
C PHE A 15 9.73 15.63 -37.15
N GLY A 16 10.77 16.47 -37.20
CA GLY A 16 11.42 17.01 -36.00
C GLY A 16 10.49 17.87 -35.17
N LEU A 17 9.71 18.74 -35.82
CA LEU A 17 8.66 19.53 -35.14
C LEU A 17 7.60 18.62 -34.52
N GLY A 18 7.19 17.57 -35.24
CA GLY A 18 6.30 16.53 -34.72
C GLY A 18 6.86 15.81 -33.49
N LEU A 19 8.14 15.44 -33.49
CA LEU A 19 8.81 14.83 -32.34
C LEU A 19 8.84 15.78 -31.13
N VAL A 20 9.11 17.07 -31.33
CA VAL A 20 9.07 18.07 -30.25
C VAL A 20 7.68 18.14 -29.62
N PHE A 21 6.62 18.14 -30.44
CA PHE A 21 5.24 18.11 -29.94
C PHE A 21 4.93 16.80 -29.21
N VAL A 22 5.30 15.64 -29.75
CA VAL A 22 5.10 14.35 -29.07
C VAL A 22 5.82 14.34 -27.72
N PHE A 23 7.09 14.74 -27.67
CA PHE A 23 7.80 14.84 -26.41
C PHE A 23 7.07 15.76 -25.45
N PHE A 24 6.71 16.99 -25.85
CA PHE A 24 6.06 17.97 -24.98
C PHE A 24 4.68 17.52 -24.46
N PHE A 25 3.82 16.98 -25.33
CA PHE A 25 2.48 16.52 -24.96
C PHE A 25 2.49 15.21 -24.15
N PHE A 26 3.52 14.38 -24.30
CA PHE A 26 3.61 13.09 -23.61
C PHE A 26 4.64 13.06 -22.46
N LYS A 27 5.32 14.16 -22.12
CA LYS A 27 6.34 14.21 -21.03
C LYS A 27 5.88 13.57 -19.72
N ASN A 28 4.60 13.73 -19.36
CA ASN A 28 4.03 13.26 -18.11
C ASN A 28 2.99 12.14 -18.27
N ARG A 29 2.76 11.64 -19.48
CA ARG A 29 1.95 10.44 -19.68
C ARG A 29 2.87 9.22 -19.61
N GLY A 30 3.38 8.94 -18.41
CA GLY A 30 3.95 7.63 -18.12
C GLY A 30 2.93 6.55 -18.46
N CYS A 31 3.38 5.35 -18.82
CA CYS A 31 2.50 4.23 -19.16
C CYS A 31 1.78 3.69 -17.91
N THR A 32 0.96 4.51 -17.24
CA THR A 32 0.22 4.16 -16.01
C THR A 32 -0.75 3.00 -16.21
N TRP A 33 -1.09 2.69 -17.46
CA TRP A 33 -1.98 1.61 -17.84
C TRP A 33 -1.32 0.23 -17.91
N THR A 34 0.02 0.14 -17.90
CA THR A 34 0.72 -1.15 -18.00
C THR A 34 0.32 -2.08 -16.87
N PRO A 35 0.30 -3.41 -17.09
CA PRO A 35 -0.02 -4.37 -16.04
C PRO A 35 0.84 -4.19 -14.78
N GLU A 36 2.11 -3.87 -14.98
CA GLU A 36 3.06 -3.62 -13.90
C GLU A 36 2.67 -2.40 -13.05
N ASN A 37 2.43 -1.26 -13.69
CA ASN A 37 2.03 -0.04 -12.99
C ASN A 37 0.67 -0.21 -12.30
N ARG A 38 -0.24 -1.01 -12.87
CA ARG A 38 -1.51 -1.37 -12.20
C ARG A 38 -1.28 -2.13 -10.91
N VAL A 39 -0.39 -3.14 -10.89
CA VAL A 39 -0.03 -3.87 -9.66
C VAL A 39 0.56 -2.92 -8.63
N LYS A 40 1.57 -2.14 -9.01
CA LYS A 40 2.22 -1.14 -8.13
C LYS A 40 1.22 -0.15 -7.54
N ASN A 41 0.34 0.41 -8.36
CA ASN A 41 -0.71 1.33 -7.91
C ASN A 41 -1.74 0.66 -7.00
N THR A 42 -2.07 -0.61 -7.24
CA THR A 42 -2.99 -1.37 -6.37
C THR A 42 -2.35 -1.66 -5.00
N ILE A 43 -1.03 -1.83 -4.94
CA ILE A 43 -0.29 -1.98 -3.69
C ILE A 43 -0.19 -0.63 -2.97
N LEU A 44 0.22 0.44 -3.67
CA LEU A 44 0.33 1.81 -3.12
C LEU A 44 -1.02 2.43 -2.72
N GLY A 45 -2.11 1.96 -3.31
CA GLY A 45 -3.49 2.29 -2.96
C GLY A 45 -3.98 1.62 -1.68
N ARG A 46 -3.15 0.79 -1.04
CA ARG A 46 -3.41 0.18 0.27
C ARG A 46 -2.46 0.73 1.35
N VAL A 47 -2.79 0.46 2.61
CA VAL A 47 -1.90 0.70 3.73
C VAL A 47 -0.80 -0.34 3.70
N LEU A 48 0.46 0.09 3.53
CA LEU A 48 1.59 -0.86 3.57
C LEU A 48 1.92 -1.18 5.02
N VAL A 49 2.06 -2.47 5.29
CA VAL A 49 2.27 -2.99 6.63
C VAL A 49 3.53 -3.85 6.65
N VAL A 50 4.38 -3.62 7.64
CA VAL A 50 5.56 -4.45 7.91
C VAL A 50 5.36 -5.14 9.24
N ASN A 51 5.22 -6.46 9.24
CA ASN A 51 5.18 -7.24 10.46
C ASN A 51 6.50 -7.08 11.25
N ASP A 52 6.41 -6.97 12.57
CA ASP A 52 7.58 -6.82 13.44
C ASP A 52 8.58 -7.98 13.25
N SER A 53 8.12 -9.18 12.90
CA SER A 53 8.96 -10.34 12.55
C SER A 53 9.76 -10.17 11.26
N GLU A 54 9.26 -9.39 10.30
CA GLU A 54 9.95 -9.07 9.04
C GLU A 54 10.87 -7.85 9.17
N ARG A 55 10.59 -6.97 10.14
CA ARG A 55 11.34 -5.72 10.37
C ARG A 55 12.84 -5.95 10.52
N SER A 56 13.23 -6.97 11.27
CA SER A 56 14.64 -7.31 11.51
C SER A 56 15.34 -7.75 10.22
N LYS A 57 14.65 -8.52 9.36
CA LYS A 57 15.19 -9.00 8.08
C LYS A 57 15.35 -7.87 7.07
N LEU A 58 14.40 -6.93 7.04
CA LEU A 58 14.46 -5.74 6.19
C LEU A 58 15.57 -4.78 6.65
N SER A 59 15.70 -4.59 7.97
CA SER A 59 16.76 -3.77 8.56
C SER A 59 18.15 -4.35 8.30
N ALA A 60 18.31 -5.69 8.35
CA ALA A 60 19.55 -6.37 8.00
C ALA A 60 19.94 -6.19 6.51
N LYS A 61 18.97 -5.91 5.64
CA LYS A 61 19.21 -5.53 4.22
C LYS A 61 19.45 -4.03 4.04
N GLY A 62 19.42 -3.24 5.11
CA GLY A 62 19.60 -1.79 5.07
C GLY A 62 18.40 -1.03 4.48
N LEU A 63 17.21 -1.63 4.46
CA LEU A 63 16.01 -1.03 3.89
C LEU A 63 15.23 -0.26 4.97
N SER A 64 15.08 1.04 4.79
CA SER A 64 14.20 1.89 5.60
C SER A 64 12.76 1.86 5.09
N ASP A 65 11.81 2.36 5.90
CA ASP A 65 10.39 2.46 5.49
C ASP A 65 10.20 3.28 4.20
N LYS A 66 11.02 4.32 4.02
CA LYS A 66 11.01 5.11 2.77
C LYS A 66 11.52 4.30 1.59
N ASP A 67 12.56 3.50 1.79
CA ASP A 67 13.10 2.64 0.73
C ASP A 67 12.07 1.57 0.32
N LEU A 68 11.29 1.06 1.26
CA LEU A 68 10.21 0.10 0.98
C LEU A 68 9.08 0.71 0.15
N ILE A 69 8.74 1.99 0.40
CA ILE A 69 7.77 2.72 -0.42
C ILE A 69 8.33 2.96 -1.82
N HIS A 70 9.56 3.49 -1.92
CA HIS A 70 10.27 3.71 -3.19
C HIS A 70 10.66 2.42 -3.92
N PHE A 71 10.55 1.26 -3.25
CA PHE A 71 10.71 -0.04 -3.88
C PHE A 71 9.62 -0.28 -4.94
N LEU A 72 8.41 0.24 -4.69
CA LEU A 72 7.28 0.12 -5.61
C LEU A 72 7.33 1.08 -6.79
N ASP A 73 8.07 2.19 -6.66
CA ASP A 73 8.26 3.15 -7.76
C ASP A 73 9.11 2.51 -8.88
N ASP A 74 10.30 2.00 -8.51
CA ASP A 74 11.31 1.58 -9.49
C ASP A 74 11.52 0.06 -9.62
N GLY A 75 10.89 -0.75 -8.75
CA GLY A 75 11.12 -2.21 -8.75
C GLY A 75 10.29 -2.95 -9.82
N ASP A 76 10.83 -3.95 -10.48
CA ASP A 76 10.16 -4.69 -11.55
C ASP A 76 9.28 -5.82 -11.00
N VAL A 77 8.02 -5.89 -11.45
CA VAL A 77 7.10 -6.97 -11.04
C VAL A 77 7.41 -8.27 -11.77
N GLN A 78 7.78 -9.30 -11.02
CA GLN A 78 8.06 -10.64 -11.52
C GLN A 78 6.77 -11.47 -11.62
N PHE A 79 5.98 -11.22 -12.69
CA PHE A 79 4.70 -11.91 -12.92
C PHE A 79 4.80 -13.43 -13.01
N GLY A 80 5.93 -13.96 -13.49
CA GLY A 80 6.16 -15.40 -13.58
C GLY A 80 6.30 -16.09 -12.22
N LYS A 81 6.89 -15.39 -11.24
CA LYS A 81 7.07 -15.89 -9.87
C LYS A 81 5.82 -15.66 -9.00
N SER A 82 5.10 -14.57 -9.23
CA SER A 82 3.99 -14.10 -8.39
C SER A 82 2.85 -15.13 -8.21
N LYS A 83 2.26 -15.20 -7.01
CA LYS A 83 1.02 -15.94 -6.72
C LYS A 83 -0.17 -15.09 -7.21
N LYS A 84 -0.70 -15.44 -8.37
CA LYS A 84 -1.77 -14.70 -9.06
C LYS A 84 -3.16 -15.32 -8.88
N ASN A 85 -3.26 -16.39 -8.10
CA ASN A 85 -4.50 -17.11 -7.81
C ASN A 85 -4.61 -17.37 -6.31
N GLY A 86 -5.84 -17.43 -5.81
CA GLY A 86 -6.15 -17.60 -4.39
C GLY A 86 -6.10 -16.28 -3.61
N ASN A 87 -6.25 -16.39 -2.30
CA ASN A 87 -6.27 -15.25 -1.38
C ASN A 87 -5.27 -15.51 -0.24
N PRO A 88 -4.24 -14.66 -0.04
CA PRO A 88 -3.97 -13.42 -0.76
C PRO A 88 -3.29 -13.68 -2.12
N LEU A 89 -3.42 -12.72 -3.04
CA LEU A 89 -2.49 -12.58 -4.15
C LEU A 89 -1.13 -12.12 -3.59
N VAL A 90 -0.02 -12.57 -4.19
CA VAL A 90 1.32 -12.20 -3.73
C VAL A 90 2.19 -11.86 -4.92
N TYR A 91 2.63 -10.60 -5.00
CA TYR A 91 3.46 -10.12 -6.08
C TYR A 91 4.92 -10.06 -5.65
N SER A 92 5.79 -10.71 -6.44
CA SER A 92 7.24 -10.59 -6.31
C SER A 92 7.71 -9.37 -7.08
N ILE A 93 8.42 -8.48 -6.41
CA ILE A 93 8.98 -7.26 -6.99
C ILE A 93 10.48 -7.28 -6.72
N VAL A 94 11.26 -6.98 -7.75
CA VAL A 94 12.72 -7.02 -7.69
C VAL A 94 13.26 -5.64 -8.03
N LYS A 95 14.19 -5.13 -7.22
CA LYS A 95 14.89 -3.88 -7.48
C LYS A 95 16.39 -4.10 -7.33
N GLU A 96 17.17 -3.49 -8.20
CA GLU A 96 18.62 -3.43 -8.03
C GLU A 96 18.97 -2.28 -7.07
N ILE A 97 19.68 -2.59 -5.99
CA ILE A 97 20.14 -1.62 -4.99
C ILE A 97 21.63 -1.84 -4.79
N ASN A 98 22.45 -0.85 -5.13
CA ASN A 98 23.92 -0.91 -5.04
C ASN A 98 24.53 -2.16 -5.72
N GLY A 99 24.08 -2.48 -6.93
CA GLY A 99 24.56 -3.66 -7.68
C GLY A 99 24.05 -5.01 -7.17
N LYS A 100 23.15 -5.01 -6.17
CA LYS A 100 22.55 -6.23 -5.62
C LYS A 100 21.07 -6.28 -5.95
N SER A 101 20.64 -7.40 -6.51
CA SER A 101 19.22 -7.69 -6.71
C SER A 101 18.55 -7.97 -5.37
N VAL A 102 17.60 -7.13 -4.98
CA VAL A 102 16.75 -7.28 -3.80
C VAL A 102 15.37 -7.68 -4.27
N GLU A 103 14.83 -8.77 -3.71
CA GLU A 103 13.47 -9.25 -3.96
C GLU A 103 12.62 -9.06 -2.69
N LEU A 104 11.43 -8.48 -2.84
CA LEU A 104 10.41 -8.34 -1.80
C LEU A 104 9.06 -8.81 -2.33
N TRP A 105 8.24 -9.34 -1.43
CA TRP A 105 6.89 -9.80 -1.76
C TRP A 105 5.84 -8.92 -1.10
N PHE A 106 4.80 -8.60 -1.87
CA PHE A 106 3.68 -7.76 -1.42
C PHE A 106 2.39 -8.57 -1.47
N THR A 107 1.73 -8.74 -0.33
CA THR A 107 0.45 -9.46 -0.25
C THR A 107 -0.71 -8.52 -0.56
N LEU A 108 -1.75 -9.05 -1.20
CA LEU A 108 -3.00 -8.34 -1.45
C LEU A 108 -4.17 -9.25 -1.05
N PRO A 109 -4.52 -9.29 0.25
CA PRO A 109 -5.69 -10.03 0.70
C PRO A 109 -6.98 -9.38 0.17
N GLU A 110 -7.91 -10.19 -0.30
CA GLU A 110 -9.18 -9.72 -0.86
C GLU A 110 -10.00 -8.94 0.16
N LYS A 111 -10.68 -7.88 -0.28
CA LYS A 111 -11.55 -7.03 0.56
C LYS A 111 -10.87 -6.51 1.84
N THR A 112 -9.54 -6.34 1.79
CA THR A 112 -8.76 -5.70 2.84
C THR A 112 -8.10 -4.43 2.30
N TYR A 113 -7.79 -3.52 3.21
CA TYR A 113 -7.09 -2.28 2.91
C TYR A 113 -5.58 -2.35 3.13
N ILE A 114 -5.05 -3.51 3.52
CA ILE A 114 -3.65 -3.69 3.88
C ILE A 114 -2.89 -4.42 2.77
N SER A 115 -1.60 -4.10 2.63
CA SER A 115 -0.65 -4.91 1.88
C SER A 115 0.56 -5.16 2.75
N GLU A 116 0.85 -6.43 3.00
CA GLU A 116 1.99 -6.81 3.84
C GLU A 116 3.26 -6.98 3.00
N ILE A 117 4.38 -6.47 3.51
CA ILE A 117 5.70 -6.65 2.91
C ILE A 117 6.39 -7.83 3.58
N ILE A 118 6.77 -8.82 2.76
CA ILE A 118 7.39 -10.06 3.21
C ILE A 118 8.73 -10.25 2.50
N THR A 119 9.75 -10.68 3.25
CA THR A 119 11.02 -11.11 2.68
C THR A 119 10.92 -12.57 2.19
N PRO A 120 11.50 -12.90 1.01
CA PRO A 120 11.49 -14.27 0.50
C PRO A 120 12.12 -15.28 1.47
N HIS A 121 11.36 -16.29 1.89
CA HIS A 121 11.83 -17.32 2.83
C HIS A 121 11.26 -18.74 2.59
N LYS A 122 10.29 -18.90 1.69
CA LYS A 122 9.69 -20.18 1.31
C LYS A 122 9.17 -20.13 -0.12
N SER A 123 8.29 -21.03 -0.55
CA SER A 123 7.62 -20.84 -1.85
C SER A 123 6.60 -19.71 -1.77
N ILE A 124 6.68 -18.75 -2.68
CA ILE A 124 5.72 -17.63 -2.78
C ILE A 124 4.26 -18.11 -2.94
N GLN A 125 4.04 -19.28 -3.55
CA GLN A 125 2.70 -19.86 -3.72
C GLN A 125 2.07 -20.29 -2.39
N THR A 126 2.89 -20.52 -1.35
CA THR A 126 2.47 -20.92 0.01
C THR A 126 2.40 -19.74 0.97
N ILE A 127 2.58 -18.53 0.47
CA ILE A 127 2.48 -17.31 1.29
C ILE A 127 1.01 -17.02 1.55
N GLU A 128 0.74 -16.80 2.83
CA GLU A 128 -0.51 -16.38 3.40
C GLU A 128 -0.27 -15.10 4.20
N HIS A 129 -1.34 -14.44 4.64
CA HIS A 129 -1.23 -13.27 5.50
C HIS A 129 -0.66 -13.65 6.87
N SER A 130 0.04 -12.73 7.51
CA SER A 130 0.45 -12.90 8.91
C SER A 130 -0.75 -13.18 9.82
N THR A 131 -0.58 -14.13 10.73
CA THR A 131 -1.58 -14.53 11.74
C THR A 131 -1.15 -14.22 13.17
N THR A 132 0.05 -13.66 13.34
CA THR A 132 0.63 -13.37 14.66
C THR A 132 1.42 -12.05 14.63
N GLY A 133 1.55 -11.45 15.81
CA GLY A 133 2.32 -10.23 16.02
C GLY A 133 1.65 -8.97 15.51
N PHE A 134 2.36 -7.85 15.68
CA PHE A 134 1.94 -6.55 15.17
C PHE A 134 2.65 -6.23 13.86
N GLY A 135 1.97 -5.49 12.99
CA GLY A 135 2.56 -4.90 11.80
C GLY A 135 2.47 -3.39 11.80
N GLN A 136 3.60 -2.70 11.67
CA GLN A 136 3.65 -1.25 11.56
C GLN A 136 3.06 -0.78 10.24
N MET A 137 2.17 0.21 10.28
CA MET A 137 1.69 0.88 9.07
C MET A 137 2.74 1.90 8.63
N ILE A 138 3.45 1.60 7.53
CA ILE A 138 4.56 2.43 7.06
C ILE A 138 4.15 3.42 5.97
N HIS A 139 3.00 3.16 5.31
CA HIS A 139 2.48 4.00 4.23
C HIS A 139 0.96 4.03 4.27
N PHE A 140 0.40 5.19 3.98
CA PHE A 140 -1.02 5.37 3.73
C PHE A 140 -1.22 5.92 2.31
N PRO A 141 -2.24 5.46 1.57
CA PRO A 141 -2.59 6.00 0.27
C PRO A 141 -2.76 7.53 0.33
N ASN A 142 -2.34 8.21 -0.75
CA ASN A 142 -2.44 9.66 -0.85
C ASN A 142 -3.86 10.10 -1.22
N VAL A 143 -4.82 9.82 -0.33
CA VAL A 143 -6.22 10.22 -0.42
C VAL A 143 -6.57 11.14 0.75
N GLY A 144 -7.44 12.12 0.48
CA GLY A 144 -7.77 13.18 1.44
C GLY A 144 -8.45 12.70 2.72
N ASN A 145 -9.25 11.63 2.63
CA ASN A 145 -9.80 10.90 3.76
C ASN A 145 -9.94 9.42 3.38
N MET A 146 -9.39 8.53 4.19
CA MET A 146 -9.53 7.07 4.06
C MET A 146 -10.27 6.47 5.24
N VAL A 147 -10.57 7.25 6.29
CA VAL A 147 -11.23 6.76 7.50
C VAL A 147 -12.71 7.10 7.46
N TYR A 148 -13.53 6.11 7.81
CA TYR A 148 -14.96 6.29 8.06
C TYR A 148 -15.27 5.78 9.47
N LEU A 149 -16.00 6.56 10.25
CA LEU A 149 -16.43 6.20 11.60
C LEU A 149 -17.88 5.74 11.50
N ASP A 150 -18.20 4.55 12.03
CA ASP A 150 -19.58 4.06 12.00
C ASP A 150 -20.55 5.06 12.63
N GLU A 151 -21.75 5.11 12.07
CA GLU A 151 -22.80 6.01 12.51
C GLU A 151 -23.70 5.41 13.59
N ASN A 152 -23.46 4.16 13.99
CA ASN A 152 -24.13 3.54 15.13
C ASN A 152 -24.00 4.40 16.40
N ASP A 153 -25.12 4.60 17.11
CA ASP A 153 -25.19 5.45 18.30
C ASP A 153 -24.22 5.04 19.42
N PHE A 154 -24.01 3.74 19.62
CA PHE A 154 -23.05 3.23 20.60
C PHE A 154 -21.63 3.67 20.22
N PHE A 155 -21.23 3.41 18.98
CA PHE A 155 -19.88 3.74 18.50
C PHE A 155 -19.62 5.26 18.47
N LYS A 156 -20.61 6.07 18.09
CA LYS A 156 -20.55 7.54 18.15
C LYS A 156 -20.29 8.05 19.57
N LYS A 157 -20.95 7.45 20.58
CA LYS A 157 -20.74 7.80 22.00
C LYS A 157 -19.32 7.45 22.44
N GLU A 158 -18.80 6.28 22.07
CA GLU A 158 -17.41 5.90 22.37
C GLU A 158 -16.41 6.86 21.70
N CYS A 159 -16.60 7.17 20.41
CA CYS A 159 -15.79 8.14 19.69
C CYS A 159 -15.77 9.50 20.41
N THR A 160 -16.92 9.97 20.90
CA THR A 160 -17.02 11.24 21.63
C THR A 160 -16.24 11.20 22.94
N LYS A 161 -16.37 10.12 23.73
CA LYS A 161 -15.62 9.92 24.98
C LYS A 161 -14.10 9.92 24.75
N LEU A 162 -13.66 9.35 23.63
CA LEU A 162 -12.24 9.27 23.27
C LEU A 162 -11.72 10.50 22.51
N GLY A 163 -12.58 11.46 22.17
CA GLY A 163 -12.22 12.63 21.35
C GLY A 163 -11.88 12.28 19.89
N LEU A 164 -12.41 11.15 19.38
CA LEU A 164 -12.17 10.58 18.05
C LEU A 164 -13.36 10.79 17.11
N THR A 165 -13.94 11.98 17.09
CA THR A 165 -15.12 12.30 16.25
C THR A 165 -14.75 12.77 14.84
N ASN A 166 -13.48 13.12 14.59
CA ASN A 166 -13.01 13.62 13.30
C ASN A 166 -12.23 12.51 12.56
N PRO A 167 -12.73 11.98 11.43
CA PRO A 167 -12.05 10.92 10.68
C PRO A 167 -10.63 11.28 10.22
N LYS A 168 -10.38 12.53 9.81
CA LYS A 168 -9.03 12.98 9.42
C LYS A 168 -8.05 12.95 10.59
N ARG A 169 -8.53 13.27 11.81
CA ARG A 169 -7.72 13.15 13.03
C ARG A 169 -7.34 11.69 13.26
N VAL A 170 -8.30 10.76 13.16
CA VAL A 170 -8.04 9.32 13.31
C VAL A 170 -7.04 8.83 12.26
N GLN A 171 -7.21 9.23 11.00
CA GLN A 171 -6.25 8.90 9.94
C GLN A 171 -4.84 9.42 10.25
N ASN A 172 -4.69 10.63 10.80
CA ASN A 172 -3.38 11.16 11.17
C ASN A 172 -2.75 10.39 12.34
N LEU A 173 -3.55 9.91 13.31
CA LEU A 173 -3.05 9.07 14.40
C LEU A 173 -2.58 7.70 13.88
N LEU A 174 -3.33 7.10 12.96
CA LEU A 174 -2.92 5.87 12.28
C LEU A 174 -1.64 6.07 11.47
N LYS A 175 -1.52 7.16 10.71
CA LYS A 175 -0.28 7.49 9.97
C LYS A 175 0.93 7.65 10.89
N LYS A 176 0.72 8.11 12.12
CA LYS A 176 1.80 8.37 13.10
C LYS A 176 2.22 7.12 13.87
N SER A 177 1.27 6.25 14.23
CA SER A 177 1.47 5.20 15.24
C SER A 177 0.67 3.93 14.98
N GLY A 178 0.00 3.84 13.83
CA GLY A 178 -0.90 2.76 13.50
C GLY A 178 -0.17 1.44 13.32
N LYS A 179 -0.73 0.38 13.91
CA LYS A 179 -0.30 -0.99 13.77
C LYS A 179 -1.52 -1.87 13.48
N ILE A 180 -1.32 -2.94 12.73
CA ILE A 180 -2.27 -4.04 12.61
C ILE A 180 -1.91 -5.09 13.66
N ASP A 181 -2.88 -5.53 14.44
CA ASP A 181 -2.77 -6.72 15.29
C ASP A 181 -3.22 -7.93 14.46
N PHE A 182 -2.26 -8.68 13.91
CA PHE A 182 -2.59 -9.84 13.06
C PHE A 182 -3.16 -11.01 13.86
N GLN A 183 -2.93 -11.06 15.17
CA GLN A 183 -3.43 -12.13 16.03
C GLN A 183 -4.92 -11.94 16.33
N GLN A 184 -5.38 -10.70 16.48
CA GLN A 184 -6.80 -10.39 16.69
C GLN A 184 -7.58 -10.14 15.39
N SER A 185 -6.88 -9.95 14.26
CA SER A 185 -7.51 -9.80 12.94
C SER A 185 -8.00 -11.14 12.38
N ASN A 186 -9.07 -11.11 11.59
CA ASN A 186 -9.53 -12.26 10.83
C ASN A 186 -9.76 -11.88 9.36
N LEU A 187 -8.83 -12.30 8.49
CA LEU A 187 -8.85 -11.93 7.07
C LEU A 187 -9.51 -12.99 6.17
N THR A 188 -10.04 -14.06 6.76
CA THR A 188 -10.61 -15.20 6.03
C THR A 188 -12.14 -15.18 5.94
N THR A 189 -12.79 -14.28 6.68
CA THR A 189 -14.25 -14.12 6.69
C THR A 189 -14.76 -13.46 5.41
N THR A 190 -16.06 -13.58 5.16
CA THR A 190 -16.73 -12.91 4.02
C THR A 190 -16.54 -11.39 4.01
N ILE A 191 -16.47 -10.81 5.21
CA ILE A 191 -16.10 -9.41 5.48
C ILE A 191 -14.88 -9.48 6.41
N PRO A 192 -13.65 -9.39 5.86
CA PRO A 192 -12.42 -9.38 6.64
C PRO A 192 -12.42 -8.29 7.72
N GLU A 193 -12.04 -8.67 8.93
CA GLU A 193 -11.90 -7.76 10.06
C GLU A 193 -10.41 -7.53 10.37
N GLN A 194 -9.96 -6.29 10.27
CA GLN A 194 -8.62 -5.87 10.69
C GLN A 194 -8.72 -5.19 12.04
N VAL A 195 -7.92 -5.66 13.01
CA VAL A 195 -7.76 -4.98 14.30
C VAL A 195 -6.58 -4.04 14.20
N VAL A 196 -6.85 -2.75 14.43
CA VAL A 196 -5.84 -1.70 14.44
C VAL A 196 -5.54 -1.27 15.86
N GLN A 197 -4.29 -0.93 16.13
CA GLN A 197 -3.85 -0.27 17.34
C GLN A 197 -3.15 1.04 16.98
N PHE A 198 -3.42 2.12 17.71
CA PHE A 198 -2.77 3.41 17.52
C PHE A 198 -2.77 4.21 18.82
N GLU A 199 -1.89 5.21 18.91
CA GLU A 199 -1.72 6.02 20.11
C GLU A 199 -2.42 7.36 19.98
N LEU A 200 -3.08 7.78 21.06
CA LEU A 200 -3.60 9.14 21.22
C LEU A 200 -2.47 10.12 21.54
N THR A 201 -2.78 11.42 21.44
CA THR A 201 -1.83 12.49 21.76
C THR A 201 -1.35 12.48 23.21
N ASN A 202 -2.08 11.84 24.12
CA ASN A 202 -1.71 11.67 25.53
C ASN A 202 -0.97 10.35 25.81
N GLY A 203 -0.56 9.61 24.78
CA GLY A 203 0.16 8.33 24.89
C GLY A 203 -0.74 7.12 25.17
N LYS A 204 -2.05 7.29 25.33
CA LYS A 204 -2.97 6.17 25.51
C LYS A 204 -3.11 5.38 24.21
N SER A 205 -2.84 4.07 24.26
CA SER A 205 -3.07 3.15 23.16
C SER A 205 -4.57 2.83 23.01
N ILE A 206 -5.07 2.84 21.78
CA ILE A 206 -6.44 2.52 21.39
C ILE A 206 -6.42 1.37 20.40
N THR A 207 -7.18 0.33 20.71
CA THR A 207 -7.42 -0.79 19.80
C THR A 207 -8.84 -0.72 19.24
N ALA A 208 -9.00 -0.90 17.94
CA ALA A 208 -10.29 -0.85 17.26
C ALA A 208 -10.42 -1.94 16.21
N LYS A 209 -11.64 -2.45 16.05
CA LYS A 209 -12.02 -3.31 14.93
C LYS A 209 -12.37 -2.44 13.72
N THR A 210 -11.82 -2.80 12.57
CA THR A 210 -12.04 -2.10 11.31
C THR A 210 -12.36 -3.10 10.19
N ILE A 211 -13.04 -2.60 9.15
CA ILE A 211 -13.31 -3.33 7.91
C ILE A 211 -13.03 -2.42 6.71
N TRP A 212 -12.81 -3.01 5.54
CA TRP A 212 -12.80 -2.26 4.29
C TRP A 212 -14.22 -2.09 3.74
N PHE A 213 -14.66 -0.85 3.55
CA PHE A 213 -16.01 -0.53 3.07
C PHE A 213 -16.02 0.73 2.20
N GLN A 214 -16.51 0.62 0.96
CA GLN A 214 -16.65 1.75 0.03
C GLN A 214 -15.40 2.63 -0.07
N GLU A 215 -14.23 2.03 -0.28
CA GLU A 215 -12.94 2.75 -0.35
C GLU A 215 -12.47 3.41 0.96
N HIS A 216 -13.08 3.07 2.10
CA HIS A 216 -12.71 3.56 3.42
C HIS A 216 -12.39 2.44 4.40
N ILE A 217 -11.46 2.72 5.31
CA ILE A 217 -11.25 2.00 6.56
C ILE A 217 -12.38 2.41 7.49
N LYS A 218 -13.41 1.56 7.54
CA LYS A 218 -14.56 1.75 8.43
C LYS A 218 -14.21 1.22 9.82
N PHE A 219 -14.23 2.09 10.81
CA PHE A 219 -14.13 1.71 12.22
C PHE A 219 -15.50 1.26 12.72
N VAL A 220 -15.55 0.07 13.32
CA VAL A 220 -16.79 -0.60 13.73
C VAL A 220 -16.97 -0.57 15.25
N SER A 221 -15.91 -0.84 16.01
CA SER A 221 -15.94 -0.84 17.47
C SER A 221 -14.56 -0.62 18.07
N PHE A 222 -14.49 -0.12 19.31
CA PHE A 222 -13.26 -0.15 20.10
C PHE A 222 -13.18 -1.46 20.90
N LEU A 223 -11.98 -1.96 21.14
CA LEU A 223 -11.73 -3.20 21.89
C LEU A 223 -11.16 -2.97 23.29
N ASN A 224 -10.83 -1.72 23.65
CA ASN A 224 -10.20 -1.43 24.94
C ASN A 224 -11.18 -1.55 26.13
N ASP A 225 -10.72 -2.18 27.21
CA ASP A 225 -11.46 -2.35 28.47
C ASP A 225 -11.88 -1.02 29.13
N THR A 226 -11.19 0.09 28.85
CA THR A 226 -11.48 1.40 29.47
C THR A 226 -12.76 2.10 29.00
N VAL A 227 -13.56 1.46 28.11
CA VAL A 227 -14.83 2.03 27.62
C VAL A 227 -16.06 1.29 28.17
N ARG A 228 -15.84 0.16 28.87
CA ARG A 228 -16.89 -0.50 29.67
C ARG A 228 -17.11 0.18 31.00
#